data_AF-A0A3B8LWT2-F1
#
_entry.id   AF-A0A3B8LWT2-F1
#
_cell.length_a   1.000
_cell.length_b   1.000
_cell.length_c   1.000
_cell.angle_alpha   90.00
_cell.angle_beta   90.00
_cell.angle_gamma   90.00
#
_symmetry.space_group_name_H-M   'P 1'
#
loop_
_entity.id
_entity.type
_entity.pdbx_description
1 polymer ?
#
loop_
_entity_poly.entity_id
_entity_poly.type
_entity_poly.pdbx_seq_one_letter_code
_entity_poly.pdbx_strand_id
1 'polypeptide(L)'
;MEEPLVTRRGIQVEPAHTPRRRRVTPFRLVAACMVMLVAGTGWWSLGQLQLSSDAGRLRDLMRDGLESLEAGDFSTAARDLVQATDVLDRLGRKDSTADLIRQRGREAAAANGLVSVSLVDILSDADRLQRSGADGTWARQFQRDHRGHWIIMQSVLERPGERLDDKTGKRGRNTLPDAFEAEYPFAVGERSVRLSGRLPGLVRLSGWGDPGDEDPRPVIFAGQLEACRFDPGTETWWVELSADTAFLWTDIVSYGHLGFLPHAIFGDDEIAAVLNRQSAAAGIDVDSLADPGRADDGSPEARSKLGALDRESAR
;
A
#
# COMPACT_ATOMS: atom_id res chain seq x y z
N MET A 1 -90.70 -40.25 14.42
CA MET A 1 -91.75 -39.54 15.17
C MET A 1 -91.22 -39.39 16.58
N GLU A 2 -91.44 -38.23 17.18
CA GLU A 2 -90.92 -37.74 18.47
C GLU A 2 -89.61 -36.94 18.42
N GLU A 3 -89.67 -35.88 19.22
CA GLU A 3 -89.16 -34.53 19.05
C GLU A 3 -87.95 -34.26 19.96
N PRO A 4 -87.26 -33.12 19.78
CA PRO A 4 -85.96 -32.84 20.36
C PRO A 4 -86.05 -32.29 21.79
N LEU A 5 -85.06 -32.63 22.62
CA LEU A 5 -84.81 -31.93 23.88
C LEU A 5 -83.75 -30.87 23.69
N VAL A 6 -84.24 -29.64 23.55
CA VAL A 6 -83.52 -28.39 23.73
C VAL A 6 -82.89 -28.35 25.12
N THR A 7 -81.58 -28.17 25.19
CA THR A 7 -80.94 -27.56 26.36
C THR A 7 -80.08 -26.37 25.95
N ARG A 8 -80.22 -25.33 26.77
CA ARG A 8 -80.05 -23.92 26.50
C ARG A 8 -78.78 -23.43 27.20
N ARG A 9 -77.94 -22.73 26.44
CA ARG A 9 -76.94 -21.72 26.87
C ARG A 9 -75.84 -22.17 27.85
N GLY A 10 -74.64 -22.28 27.30
CA GLY A 10 -73.39 -21.95 27.98
C GLY A 10 -72.42 -21.37 26.94
N ILE A 11 -72.32 -20.05 26.88
CA ILE A 11 -71.38 -19.33 26.01
C ILE A 11 -70.00 -19.41 26.70
N GLN A 12 -69.04 -20.11 26.11
CA GLN A 12 -67.62 -19.92 26.44
C GLN A 12 -67.00 -18.99 25.40
N VAL A 13 -66.59 -17.83 25.89
CA VAL A 13 -65.80 -16.83 25.16
C VAL A 13 -64.33 -17.24 25.29
N GLU A 14 -63.68 -17.64 24.20
CA GLU A 14 -62.22 -17.71 24.14
C GLU A 14 -61.62 -16.28 24.15
N PRO A 15 -60.52 -16.05 24.90
CA PRO A 15 -60.00 -14.71 25.14
C PRO A 15 -59.21 -14.16 23.95
N ALA A 16 -59.47 -12.89 23.67
CA ALA A 16 -58.72 -12.06 22.73
C ALA A 16 -57.21 -12.05 23.05
N HIS A 17 -56.40 -12.38 22.04
CA HIS A 17 -54.98 -12.05 22.01
C HIS A 17 -54.78 -10.54 22.17
N THR A 18 -54.18 -10.11 23.28
CA THR A 18 -53.70 -8.73 23.44
C THR A 18 -52.24 -8.63 22.99
N PRO A 19 -51.89 -7.74 22.06
CA PRO A 19 -50.49 -7.51 21.70
C PRO A 19 -49.81 -6.70 22.82
N ARG A 20 -48.82 -7.33 23.47
CA ARG A 20 -48.00 -6.75 24.54
C ARG A 20 -47.08 -5.65 23.98
N ARG A 21 -47.57 -4.41 23.82
CA ARG A 21 -46.72 -3.24 23.58
C ARG A 21 -45.82 -3.01 24.80
N ARG A 22 -44.54 -3.40 24.71
CA ARG A 22 -43.50 -3.06 25.68
C ARG A 22 -43.39 -1.52 25.76
N ARG A 23 -43.92 -0.94 26.84
CA ARG A 23 -43.66 0.46 27.20
C ARG A 23 -42.18 0.57 27.56
N VAL A 24 -41.40 1.22 26.70
CA VAL A 24 -40.07 1.71 27.08
C VAL A 24 -40.31 2.74 28.17
N THR A 25 -39.94 2.42 29.41
CA THR A 25 -40.00 3.40 30.49
C THR A 25 -38.90 4.44 30.28
N PRO A 26 -39.18 5.74 30.40
CA PRO A 26 -38.22 6.81 30.11
C PRO A 26 -36.91 6.63 30.89
N PHE A 27 -36.99 6.05 32.10
CA PHE A 27 -35.83 5.71 32.93
C PHE A 27 -34.85 4.71 32.27
N ARG A 28 -35.35 3.71 31.53
CA ARG A 28 -34.49 2.73 30.83
C ARG A 28 -33.74 3.36 29.65
N LEU A 29 -34.32 4.37 29.03
CA LEU A 29 -33.69 5.11 27.93
C LEU A 29 -32.57 6.00 28.46
N VAL A 30 -32.81 6.72 29.56
CA VAL A 30 -31.76 7.52 30.23
C VAL A 30 -30.60 6.64 30.71
N ALA A 31 -30.90 5.49 31.32
CA ALA A 31 -29.86 4.55 31.76
C ALA A 31 -29.03 4.01 30.58
N ALA A 32 -29.66 3.66 29.45
CA ALA A 32 -28.95 3.22 28.26
C ALA A 32 -28.07 4.32 27.66
N CYS A 33 -28.56 5.57 27.59
CA CYS A 33 -27.76 6.70 27.15
C CYS A 33 -26.55 6.95 28.08
N MET A 34 -26.74 6.84 29.39
CA MET A 34 -25.65 7.03 30.36
C MET A 34 -24.59 5.94 30.24
N VAL A 35 -24.99 4.67 30.09
CA VAL A 35 -24.06 3.56 29.82
C VAL A 35 -23.32 3.76 28.50
N MET A 36 -24.01 4.20 27.46
CA MET A 36 -23.40 4.48 26.15
C MET A 36 -22.37 5.62 26.24
N LEU A 37 -22.65 6.68 27.02
CA LEU A 37 -21.71 7.77 27.25
C LEU A 37 -20.49 7.34 28.08
N VAL A 38 -20.69 6.54 29.13
CA VAL A 38 -19.59 6.01 29.94
C VAL A 38 -18.72 5.06 29.13
N ALA A 39 -19.33 4.15 28.35
CA ALA A 39 -18.61 3.26 27.46
C ALA A 39 -17.86 4.01 26.37
N GLY A 40 -18.49 5.03 25.76
CA GLY A 40 -17.86 5.88 24.75
C GLY A 40 -16.68 6.67 25.31
N THR A 41 -16.84 7.28 26.48
CA THR A 41 -15.78 8.04 27.17
C THR A 41 -14.63 7.13 27.61
N GLY A 42 -14.94 5.94 28.15
CA GLY A 42 -13.95 4.94 28.53
C GLY A 42 -13.14 4.43 27.34
N TRP A 43 -13.81 4.11 26.23
CA TRP A 43 -13.18 3.71 24.97
C TRP A 43 -12.28 4.80 24.41
N TRP A 44 -12.73 6.06 24.41
CA TRP A 44 -11.94 7.20 23.95
C TRP A 44 -10.71 7.42 24.85
N SER A 45 -10.87 7.39 26.17
CA SER A 45 -9.77 7.58 27.11
C SER A 45 -8.66 6.52 26.95
N LEU A 46 -9.04 5.25 26.78
CA LEU A 46 -8.11 4.16 26.48
C LEU A 46 -7.39 4.38 25.14
N GLY A 47 -8.10 4.82 24.10
CA GLY A 47 -7.50 5.20 22.82
C GLY A 47 -6.49 6.34 22.93
N GLN A 48 -6.80 7.38 23.72
CA GLN A 48 -5.88 8.52 23.93
C GLN A 48 -4.60 8.12 24.68
N LEU A 49 -4.70 7.23 25.66
CA LEU A 49 -3.52 6.75 26.40
C LEU A 49 -2.58 5.90 25.53
N GLN A 50 -3.14 5.09 24.62
CA GLN A 50 -2.32 4.31 23.68
C GLN A 50 -1.62 5.22 22.66
N LEU A 51 -2.30 6.26 22.17
CA LEU A 51 -1.70 7.21 21.24
C LEU A 51 -0.56 8.01 21.85
N SER A 52 -0.62 8.34 23.15
CA SER A 52 0.46 9.08 23.82
C SER A 52 1.69 8.23 24.11
N SER A 53 1.52 6.96 24.49
CA SER A 53 2.65 6.02 24.61
C SER A 53 3.32 5.74 23.27
N ASP A 54 2.52 5.62 22.21
CA ASP A 54 3.01 5.32 20.86
C ASP A 54 3.73 6.53 20.24
N ALA A 55 3.22 7.74 20.46
CA ALA A 55 3.88 8.98 20.06
C ALA A 55 5.25 9.17 20.74
N GLY A 56 5.38 8.73 22.00
CA GLY A 56 6.64 8.80 22.74
C GLY A 56 7.76 7.94 22.12
N ARG A 57 7.41 6.78 21.53
CA ARG A 57 8.36 5.85 20.91
C ARG A 57 8.62 6.14 19.44
N LEU A 58 7.73 6.86 18.77
CA LEU A 58 7.81 7.13 17.33
C LEU A 58 9.14 7.79 16.94
N ARG A 59 9.62 8.76 17.72
CA ARG A 59 10.88 9.45 17.42
C ARG A 59 12.07 8.51 17.42
N ASP A 60 12.14 7.62 18.40
CA ASP A 60 13.24 6.67 18.52
C ASP A 60 13.17 5.64 17.39
N LEU A 61 11.99 5.09 17.08
CA LEU A 61 11.79 4.18 15.94
C LEU A 61 12.19 4.81 14.59
N MET A 62 11.81 6.07 14.35
CA MET A 62 12.18 6.76 13.10
C MET A 62 13.69 6.96 13.02
N ARG A 63 14.32 7.43 14.10
CA ARG A 63 15.76 7.70 14.12
C ARG A 63 16.57 6.42 13.96
N ASP A 64 16.30 5.42 14.80
CA ASP A 64 17.08 4.17 14.83
C ASP A 64 16.86 3.36 13.53
N GLY A 65 15.64 3.42 12.97
CA GLY A 65 15.31 2.81 11.68
C GLY A 65 16.00 3.49 10.49
N LEU A 66 16.09 4.83 10.47
CA LEU A 66 16.82 5.57 9.43
C LEU A 66 18.34 5.32 9.54
N GLU A 67 18.90 5.36 10.75
CA GLU A 67 20.32 5.05 10.98
C GLU A 67 20.68 3.63 10.52
N SER A 68 19.81 2.65 10.81
CA SER A 68 19.98 1.28 10.34
C SER A 68 19.90 1.17 8.81
N LEU A 69 19.00 1.94 8.18
CA LEU A 69 18.87 1.97 6.71
C LEU A 69 20.12 2.55 6.05
N GLU A 70 20.65 3.65 6.59
CA GLU A 70 21.89 4.28 6.15
C GLU A 70 23.11 3.38 6.36
N ALA A 71 23.08 2.52 7.39
CA ALA A 71 24.11 1.51 7.64
C ALA A 71 23.97 0.23 6.78
N GLY A 72 22.88 0.07 6.03
CA GLY A 72 22.59 -1.14 5.25
C GLY A 72 22.07 -2.32 6.08
N ASP A 73 21.73 -2.13 7.36
CA ASP A 73 21.04 -3.14 8.17
C ASP A 73 19.54 -3.10 7.86
N PHE A 74 19.16 -3.70 6.73
CA PHE A 74 17.78 -3.75 6.28
C PHE A 74 16.85 -4.52 7.22
N SER A 75 17.38 -5.47 8.02
CA SER A 75 16.54 -6.24 8.95
C SER A 75 16.06 -5.38 10.10
N THR A 76 16.96 -4.60 10.69
CA THR A 76 16.62 -3.65 11.75
C THR A 76 15.83 -2.47 11.22
N ALA A 77 16.25 -1.91 10.08
CA ALA A 77 15.54 -0.82 9.43
C ALA A 77 14.08 -1.19 9.09
N ALA A 78 13.84 -2.38 8.51
CA ALA A 78 12.50 -2.82 8.17
C ALA A 78 11.62 -2.97 9.42
N ARG A 79 12.17 -3.53 10.50
CA ARG A 79 11.44 -3.70 11.76
C ARG A 79 10.98 -2.37 12.34
N ASP A 80 11.91 -1.43 12.46
CA ASP A 80 11.67 -0.17 13.17
C ASP A 80 10.86 0.82 12.31
N LEU A 81 11.15 0.90 11.01
CA LEU A 81 10.43 1.80 10.10
C LEU A 81 9.01 1.30 9.79
N VAL A 82 8.77 0.00 9.64
CA VAL A 82 7.40 -0.52 9.47
C VAL A 82 6.58 -0.25 10.73
N GLN A 83 7.17 -0.45 11.92
CA GLN A 83 6.49 -0.10 13.17
C GLN A 83 6.22 1.40 13.28
N ALA A 84 7.15 2.26 12.83
CA ALA A 84 6.94 3.70 12.78
C ALA A 84 5.78 4.06 11.83
N THR A 85 5.67 3.41 10.66
CA THR A 85 4.55 3.65 9.72
C THR A 85 3.20 3.29 10.32
N ASP A 86 3.11 2.18 11.06
CA ASP A 86 1.88 1.77 11.73
C ASP A 86 1.45 2.80 12.80
N VAL A 87 2.42 3.36 13.54
CA VAL A 87 2.16 4.44 14.50
C VAL A 87 1.70 5.71 13.80
N LEU A 88 2.35 6.12 12.71
CA LEU A 88 1.97 7.29 11.91
C LEU A 88 0.56 7.17 11.33
N ASP A 89 0.19 5.99 10.85
CA ASP A 89 -1.14 5.70 10.31
C ASP A 89 -2.23 5.76 11.39
N ARG A 90 -1.96 5.22 12.58
CA ARG A 90 -2.87 5.34 13.74
C ARG A 90 -3.03 6.78 14.23
N LEU A 91 -1.97 7.59 14.13
CA LEU A 91 -2.01 9.02 14.41
C LEU A 91 -2.65 9.83 13.27
N GLY A 92 -2.91 9.22 12.11
CA GLY A 92 -3.48 9.88 10.94
C GLY A 92 -2.56 10.93 10.31
N ARG A 93 -1.24 10.84 10.52
CA ARG A 93 -0.27 11.83 10.02
C ARG A 93 -0.07 11.69 8.51
N LYS A 94 -0.11 12.82 7.79
CA LYS A 94 0.00 12.90 6.32
C LYS A 94 0.97 14.00 5.86
N ASP A 95 1.90 14.38 6.74
CA ASP A 95 2.98 15.32 6.42
C ASP A 95 4.11 14.64 5.65
N SER A 96 5.01 15.45 5.08
CA SER A 96 6.14 14.97 4.26
C SER A 96 7.07 14.02 5.01
N THR A 97 7.29 14.24 6.31
CA THR A 97 8.08 13.32 7.14
C THR A 97 7.41 11.95 7.23
N ALA A 98 6.08 11.91 7.42
CA ALA A 98 5.36 10.64 7.44
C ALA A 98 5.46 9.89 6.10
N ASP A 99 5.39 10.61 4.98
CA ASP A 99 5.51 10.01 3.63
C ASP A 99 6.92 9.49 3.35
N LEU A 100 7.96 10.21 3.79
CA LEU A 100 9.34 9.72 3.76
C LEU A 100 9.47 8.42 4.56
N ILE A 101 9.01 8.38 5.81
CA ILE A 101 9.12 7.18 6.65
C ILE A 101 8.37 6.00 6.03
N ARG A 102 7.21 6.24 5.40
CA ARG A 102 6.51 5.21 4.62
C ARG A 102 7.32 4.71 3.44
N GLN A 103 7.98 5.60 2.71
CA GLN A 103 8.84 5.22 1.59
C GLN A 103 10.04 4.41 2.08
N ARG A 104 10.76 4.90 3.09
CA ARG A 104 11.93 4.21 3.67
C ARG A 104 11.56 2.86 4.28
N GLY A 105 10.40 2.76 4.93
CA GLY A 105 9.88 1.50 5.45
C GLY A 105 9.60 0.49 4.33
N ARG A 106 9.02 0.91 3.20
CA ARG A 106 8.84 0.04 2.02
C ARG A 106 10.17 -0.39 1.41
N GLU A 107 11.13 0.52 1.28
CA GLU A 107 12.48 0.23 0.76
C GLU A 107 13.21 -0.78 1.64
N ALA A 108 13.22 -0.57 2.96
CA ALA A 108 13.83 -1.48 3.92
C ALA A 108 13.14 -2.86 3.92
N ALA A 109 11.81 -2.89 3.90
CA ALA A 109 11.05 -4.14 3.84
C ALA A 109 11.30 -4.92 2.54
N ALA A 110 11.41 -4.22 1.41
CA ALA A 110 11.74 -4.82 0.12
C ALA A 110 13.16 -5.38 0.10
N ALA A 111 14.14 -4.62 0.59
CA ALA A 111 15.54 -5.04 0.71
C ALA A 111 15.69 -6.27 1.63
N ASN A 112 15.04 -6.27 2.79
CA ASN A 112 15.07 -7.39 3.73
C ASN A 112 14.33 -8.64 3.22
N GLY A 113 13.30 -8.44 2.38
CA GLY A 113 12.45 -9.51 1.87
C GLY A 113 12.78 -9.97 0.45
N LEU A 114 13.97 -9.64 -0.06
CA LEU A 114 14.41 -10.05 -1.39
C LEU A 114 14.33 -11.57 -1.57
N VAL A 115 13.94 -11.99 -2.76
CA VAL A 115 13.97 -13.40 -3.14
C VAL A 115 15.41 -13.93 -3.09
N SER A 116 15.59 -15.10 -2.48
CA SER A 116 16.92 -15.69 -2.22
C SER A 116 17.60 -16.31 -3.44
N VAL A 117 16.85 -16.47 -4.53
CA VAL A 117 17.29 -17.05 -5.80
C VAL A 117 16.95 -16.10 -6.94
N SER A 118 17.77 -16.10 -7.99
CA SER A 118 17.55 -15.17 -9.11
C SER A 118 16.24 -15.47 -9.84
N LEU A 119 15.62 -14.44 -10.42
CA LEU A 119 14.40 -14.63 -11.22
C LEU A 119 14.64 -15.55 -12.42
N VAL A 120 15.85 -15.54 -12.99
CA VAL A 120 16.27 -16.49 -14.05
C VAL A 120 16.21 -17.93 -13.57
N ASP A 121 16.68 -18.22 -12.36
CA ASP A 121 16.68 -19.58 -11.81
C ASP A 121 15.24 -20.07 -11.54
N ILE A 122 14.41 -19.19 -10.94
CA ILE A 122 12.98 -19.45 -10.71
C ILE A 122 12.29 -19.81 -12.03
N LEU A 123 12.51 -19.01 -13.07
CA LEU A 123 11.90 -19.23 -14.38
C LEU A 123 12.50 -20.44 -15.10
N SER A 124 13.78 -20.75 -14.92
CA SER A 124 14.41 -21.95 -15.49
C SER A 124 13.80 -23.23 -14.90
N ASP A 125 13.48 -23.22 -13.61
CA ASP A 125 12.74 -24.30 -12.95
C ASP A 125 11.29 -24.40 -13.47
N ALA A 126 10.63 -23.26 -13.65
CA ALA A 126 9.31 -23.16 -14.27
C ALA A 126 9.30 -23.79 -15.66
N ASP A 127 10.28 -23.46 -16.48
CA ASP A 127 10.40 -23.90 -17.86
C ASP A 127 10.68 -25.39 -17.97
N ARG A 128 11.55 -25.92 -17.10
CA ARG A 128 11.80 -27.36 -16.99
C ARG A 128 10.53 -28.13 -16.65
N LEU A 129 9.74 -27.62 -15.70
CA LEU A 129 8.45 -28.23 -15.31
C LEU A 129 7.42 -28.15 -16.44
N GLN A 130 7.33 -27.01 -17.14
CA GLN A 130 6.43 -26.84 -18.27
C GLN A 130 6.74 -27.83 -19.40
N ARG A 131 8.02 -28.04 -19.74
CA ARG A 131 8.45 -29.02 -20.75
C ARG A 131 8.16 -30.47 -20.36
N SER A 132 8.10 -30.77 -19.06
CA SER A 132 7.78 -32.11 -18.55
C SER A 132 6.29 -32.47 -18.62
N GLY A 133 5.42 -31.52 -19.00
CA GLY A 133 3.96 -31.72 -19.07
C GLY A 133 3.27 -31.76 -17.70
N ALA A 134 3.93 -31.27 -16.65
CA ALA A 134 3.39 -31.24 -15.28
C ALA A 134 2.48 -30.02 -15.05
N ASP A 135 1.44 -29.88 -15.87
CA ASP A 135 0.54 -28.73 -15.88
C ASP A 135 -0.08 -28.48 -14.48
N GLY A 136 -0.09 -27.22 -14.04
CA GLY A 136 -0.63 -26.81 -12.74
C GLY A 136 0.23 -27.18 -11.51
N THR A 137 1.36 -27.88 -11.69
CA THR A 137 2.32 -28.13 -10.61
C THR A 137 3.14 -26.88 -10.30
N TRP A 138 3.59 -26.19 -11.36
CA TRP A 138 4.36 -24.96 -11.25
C TRP A 138 3.62 -23.87 -10.46
N ALA A 139 2.37 -23.57 -10.81
CA ALA A 139 1.61 -22.49 -10.16
C ALA A 139 1.51 -22.68 -8.64
N ARG A 140 1.33 -23.93 -8.17
CA ARG A 140 1.28 -24.25 -6.73
C ARG A 140 2.66 -24.15 -6.07
N GLN A 141 3.71 -24.58 -6.77
CA GLN A 141 5.08 -24.47 -6.30
C GLN A 141 5.48 -22.99 -6.14
N PHE A 142 5.24 -22.18 -7.18
CA PHE A 142 5.51 -20.75 -7.16
C PHE A 142 4.77 -20.03 -6.01
N GLN A 143 3.49 -20.35 -5.81
CA GLN A 143 2.71 -19.76 -4.72
C GLN A 143 3.25 -20.09 -3.33
N ARG A 144 3.83 -21.28 -3.15
CA ARG A 144 4.37 -21.72 -1.87
C ARG A 144 5.78 -21.17 -1.63
N ASP A 145 6.61 -21.17 -2.66
CA ASP A 145 8.05 -20.98 -2.50
C ASP A 145 8.51 -19.55 -2.85
N HIS A 146 7.75 -18.80 -3.65
CA HIS A 146 8.18 -17.51 -4.19
C HIS A 146 7.21 -16.36 -3.96
N ARG A 147 5.90 -16.61 -3.85
CA ARG A 147 4.91 -15.55 -3.61
C ARG A 147 5.24 -14.74 -2.35
N GLY A 148 5.10 -13.43 -2.43
CA GLY A 148 5.37 -12.50 -1.33
C GLY A 148 6.84 -12.13 -1.16
N HIS A 149 7.76 -12.80 -1.85
CA HIS A 149 9.15 -12.37 -1.91
C HIS A 149 9.30 -11.18 -2.85
N TRP A 150 10.24 -10.30 -2.52
CA TRP A 150 10.48 -9.07 -3.25
C TRP A 150 11.47 -9.27 -4.40
N ILE A 151 11.22 -8.54 -5.47
CA ILE A 151 12.23 -8.26 -6.50
C ILE A 151 12.44 -6.75 -6.58
N ILE A 152 13.64 -6.35 -6.99
CA ILE A 152 14.00 -4.98 -7.34
C ILE A 152 14.51 -5.03 -8.77
N MET A 153 13.99 -4.13 -9.60
CA MET A 153 14.25 -4.12 -11.03
C MET A 153 14.50 -2.70 -11.51
N GLN A 154 15.47 -2.57 -12.41
CA GLN A 154 15.63 -1.41 -13.25
C GLN A 154 15.11 -1.76 -14.65
N SER A 155 14.09 -1.05 -15.13
CA SER A 155 13.53 -1.29 -16.46
C SER A 155 12.88 -0.04 -17.02
N VAL A 156 12.80 0.01 -18.35
CA VAL A 156 11.83 0.83 -19.05
C VAL A 156 10.46 0.17 -18.90
N LEU A 157 9.44 0.95 -18.56
CA LEU A 157 8.07 0.45 -18.40
C LEU A 157 7.22 0.82 -19.61
N GLU A 158 6.42 -0.13 -20.04
CA GLU A 158 5.45 0.00 -21.11
C GLU A 158 4.03 0.05 -20.54
N ARG A 159 3.12 0.72 -21.23
CA ARG A 159 1.70 0.56 -20.94
C ARG A 159 1.25 -0.83 -21.41
N PRO A 160 0.42 -1.54 -20.62
CA PRO A 160 -0.14 -2.80 -21.08
C PRO A 160 -0.87 -2.60 -22.41
N GLY A 161 -0.57 -3.46 -23.38
CA GLY A 161 -1.29 -3.49 -24.65
C GLY A 161 -2.78 -3.78 -24.45
N GLU A 162 -3.61 -3.50 -25.46
CA GLU A 162 -5.00 -3.96 -25.47
C GLU A 162 -5.03 -5.50 -25.47
N ARG A 163 -5.13 -6.11 -24.28
CA ARG A 163 -5.54 -7.52 -24.18
C ARG A 163 -7.02 -7.60 -24.53
N LEU A 164 -7.37 -8.43 -25.51
CA LEU A 164 -8.76 -8.87 -25.66
C LEU A 164 -9.13 -9.64 -24.39
N ASP A 165 -10.02 -9.10 -23.58
CA ASP A 165 -10.71 -9.88 -22.57
C ASP A 165 -11.54 -10.96 -23.28
N ASP A 166 -11.01 -12.19 -23.28
CA ASP A 166 -11.56 -13.36 -23.98
C ASP A 166 -12.93 -13.80 -23.42
N LYS A 167 -13.43 -13.14 -22.38
CA LYS A 167 -14.73 -13.43 -21.75
C LYS A 167 -15.85 -12.44 -22.05
N THR A 168 -15.55 -11.27 -22.63
CA THR A 168 -16.61 -10.26 -22.88
C THR A 168 -16.65 -9.74 -24.29
N GLY A 169 -15.68 -10.06 -25.16
CA GLY A 169 -15.68 -9.64 -26.57
C GLY A 169 -15.76 -8.11 -26.77
N LYS A 170 -15.59 -7.34 -25.68
CA LYS A 170 -15.60 -5.89 -25.71
C LYS A 170 -14.15 -5.43 -25.81
N ARG A 171 -13.79 -4.85 -26.96
CA ARG A 171 -12.64 -3.94 -27.06
C ARG A 171 -12.91 -2.74 -26.16
N GLY A 172 -12.58 -2.89 -24.89
CA GLY A 172 -12.70 -1.87 -23.87
C GLY A 172 -11.32 -1.39 -23.49
N ARG A 173 -11.01 -0.15 -23.87
CA ARG A 173 -9.88 0.67 -23.45
C ARG A 173 -9.92 0.92 -21.93
N ASN A 174 -9.81 -0.13 -21.13
CA ASN A 174 -9.81 -0.08 -19.67
C ASN A 174 -8.40 -0.39 -19.13
N THR A 175 -7.38 0.18 -19.77
CA THR A 175 -6.02 0.15 -19.24
C THR A 175 -6.00 1.04 -18.00
N LEU A 176 -5.76 0.45 -16.83
CA LEU A 176 -5.61 1.21 -15.60
C LEU A 176 -4.40 2.15 -15.73
N PRO A 177 -4.49 3.41 -15.26
CA PRO A 177 -3.44 4.42 -15.49
C PRO A 177 -2.12 4.08 -14.78
N ASP A 178 -2.17 3.22 -13.77
CA ASP A 178 -1.05 2.75 -12.97
C ASP A 178 -0.57 1.34 -13.37
N ALA A 179 -1.20 0.69 -14.35
CA ALA A 179 -0.76 -0.62 -14.83
C ALA A 179 0.44 -0.48 -15.76
N PHE A 180 1.38 -1.43 -15.65
CA PHE A 180 2.58 -1.47 -16.47
C PHE A 180 2.89 -2.89 -16.95
N GLU A 181 3.62 -2.98 -18.04
CA GLU A 181 4.37 -4.15 -18.47
C GLU A 181 5.85 -3.77 -18.59
N ALA A 182 6.74 -4.73 -18.44
CA ALA A 182 8.17 -4.54 -18.65
C ALA A 182 8.78 -5.79 -19.27
N GLU A 183 9.74 -5.62 -20.16
CA GLU A 183 10.54 -6.73 -20.64
C GLU A 183 11.62 -7.07 -19.60
N TYR A 184 11.73 -8.36 -19.27
CA TYR A 184 12.84 -8.83 -18.46
C TYR A 184 14.04 -9.09 -19.38
N PRO A 185 15.24 -8.57 -19.08
CA PRO A 185 16.36 -8.58 -20.02
C PRO A 185 16.95 -9.97 -20.34
N PHE A 186 16.50 -11.02 -19.65
CA PHE A 186 16.96 -12.39 -19.87
C PHE A 186 15.82 -13.29 -20.33
N ALA A 187 16.03 -13.95 -21.46
CA ALA A 187 15.19 -15.06 -21.89
C ALA A 187 15.49 -16.33 -21.07
N VAL A 188 14.49 -17.22 -20.98
CA VAL A 188 14.64 -18.53 -20.34
C VAL A 188 14.47 -19.60 -21.41
N GLY A 189 15.58 -20.23 -21.79
CA GLY A 189 15.62 -21.03 -23.02
C GLY A 189 15.42 -20.14 -24.24
N GLU A 190 14.39 -20.42 -25.04
CA GLU A 190 14.02 -19.63 -26.23
C GLU A 190 12.84 -18.69 -25.96
N ARG A 191 12.37 -18.61 -24.71
CA ARG A 191 11.13 -17.91 -24.34
C ARG A 191 11.44 -16.56 -23.72
N SER A 192 10.74 -15.53 -24.19
CA SER A 192 10.79 -14.20 -23.59
C SER A 192 10.10 -14.19 -22.23
N VAL A 193 10.46 -13.21 -21.41
CA VAL A 193 9.92 -13.02 -20.07
C VAL A 193 9.42 -11.59 -19.96
N ARG A 194 8.17 -11.43 -19.53
CA ARG A 194 7.54 -10.14 -19.28
C ARG A 194 7.07 -10.03 -17.84
N LEU A 195 7.26 -8.86 -17.25
CA LEU A 195 6.69 -8.49 -15.96
C LEU A 195 5.41 -7.69 -16.19
N SER A 196 4.47 -7.82 -15.28
CA SER A 196 3.25 -7.02 -15.25
C SER A 196 2.86 -6.68 -13.83
N GLY A 197 2.22 -5.54 -13.63
CA GLY A 197 1.78 -5.13 -12.30
C GLY A 197 1.06 -3.80 -12.33
N ARG A 198 0.80 -3.27 -11.14
CA ARG A 198 0.29 -1.91 -10.94
C ARG A 198 1.23 -1.17 -10.01
N LEU A 199 1.61 0.04 -10.40
CA LEU A 199 2.51 0.89 -9.64
C LEU A 199 1.86 2.27 -9.54
N PRO A 200 1.19 2.57 -8.40
CA PRO A 200 0.46 3.83 -8.21
C PRO A 200 1.31 5.09 -8.38
N GLY A 201 2.62 5.00 -8.12
CA GLY A 201 3.56 6.11 -8.32
C GLY A 201 3.80 6.51 -9.78
N LEU A 202 3.48 5.65 -10.76
CA LEU A 202 3.76 5.93 -12.18
C LEU A 202 2.99 7.14 -12.70
N VAL A 203 1.75 7.32 -12.27
CA VAL A 203 0.90 8.44 -12.73
C VAL A 203 1.46 9.81 -12.38
N ARG A 204 2.43 9.87 -11.47
CA ARG A 204 3.11 11.10 -11.03
C ARG A 204 4.42 11.35 -11.77
N LEU A 205 4.94 10.38 -12.51
CA LEU A 205 6.16 10.53 -13.30
C LEU A 205 5.86 11.34 -14.57
N SER A 206 6.63 12.40 -14.79
CA SER A 206 6.57 13.17 -16.04
C SER A 206 6.93 12.27 -17.23
N GLY A 207 6.10 12.30 -18.28
CA GLY A 207 6.26 11.46 -19.46
C GLY A 207 5.53 10.12 -19.38
N TRP A 208 5.09 9.68 -18.19
CA TRP A 208 4.33 8.43 -18.09
C TRP A 208 3.02 8.55 -18.85
N GLY A 209 2.98 7.85 -19.98
CA GLY A 209 1.78 7.74 -20.76
C GLY A 209 1.47 8.93 -21.66
N ASP A 210 2.45 9.78 -21.91
CA ASP A 210 2.43 10.67 -23.05
C ASP A 210 2.89 9.89 -24.30
N PRO A 211 2.01 9.67 -25.30
CA PRO A 211 2.41 9.02 -26.55
C PRO A 211 3.41 9.83 -27.38
N GLY A 212 3.67 11.10 -27.04
CA GLY A 212 4.68 11.95 -27.65
C GLY A 212 6.03 11.96 -26.91
N ASP A 213 6.19 11.21 -25.82
CA ASP A 213 7.49 11.04 -25.17
C ASP A 213 8.32 10.03 -25.97
N GLU A 214 9.28 10.52 -26.73
CA GLU A 214 10.13 9.73 -27.64
C GLU A 214 11.21 8.93 -26.89
N ASP A 215 11.42 9.17 -25.59
CA ASP A 215 12.46 8.52 -24.79
C ASP A 215 11.90 7.97 -23.46
N PRO A 216 11.37 6.74 -23.44
CA PRO A 216 10.82 6.14 -22.24
C PRO A 216 11.95 5.87 -21.25
N ARG A 217 12.10 6.78 -20.29
CA ARG A 217 13.18 6.75 -19.31
C ARG A 217 13.03 5.58 -18.34
N PRO A 218 14.13 4.87 -18.00
CA PRO A 218 14.11 3.75 -17.08
C PRO A 218 13.66 4.19 -15.68
N VAL A 219 13.07 3.27 -14.94
CA VAL A 219 12.73 3.44 -13.53
C VAL A 219 13.29 2.30 -12.71
N ILE A 220 13.53 2.57 -11.43
CA ILE A 220 13.88 1.55 -10.43
C ILE A 220 12.63 1.31 -9.59
N PHE A 221 12.15 0.08 -9.58
CA PHE A 221 10.95 -0.28 -8.84
C PHE A 221 11.14 -1.59 -8.08
N ALA A 222 10.35 -1.74 -7.03
CA ALA A 222 10.27 -2.97 -6.26
C ALA A 222 8.83 -3.46 -6.22
N GLY A 223 8.64 -4.76 -6.05
CA GLY A 223 7.32 -5.35 -5.86
C GLY A 223 7.42 -6.80 -5.42
N GLN A 224 6.38 -7.28 -4.72
CA GLN A 224 6.30 -8.69 -4.37
C GLN A 224 5.81 -9.52 -5.54
N LEU A 225 6.42 -10.70 -5.71
CA LEU A 225 5.96 -11.71 -6.65
C LEU A 225 4.57 -12.21 -6.27
N GLU A 226 3.63 -12.19 -7.20
CA GLU A 226 2.25 -12.66 -7.00
C GLU A 226 1.96 -13.94 -7.78
N ALA A 227 2.33 -13.98 -9.07
CA ALA A 227 2.18 -15.16 -9.90
C ALA A 227 3.26 -15.26 -10.99
N CYS A 228 3.48 -16.48 -11.49
CA CYS A 228 4.28 -16.74 -12.67
C CYS A 228 3.53 -17.71 -13.58
N ARG A 229 3.25 -17.31 -14.82
CA ARG A 229 2.41 -18.06 -15.77
C ARG A 229 3.06 -18.13 -17.14
N PHE A 230 2.91 -19.27 -17.80
CA PHE A 230 3.31 -19.42 -19.20
C PHE A 230 2.11 -19.12 -20.09
N ASP A 231 2.28 -18.25 -21.08
CA ASP A 231 1.32 -18.03 -22.15
C ASP A 231 1.72 -18.85 -23.39
N PRO A 232 0.99 -19.93 -23.72
CA PRO A 232 1.31 -20.76 -24.88
C PRO A 232 1.04 -20.07 -26.22
N GLY A 233 0.22 -19.01 -26.25
CA GLY A 233 -0.09 -18.28 -27.49
C GLY A 233 1.05 -17.37 -27.95
N THR A 234 1.81 -16.83 -27.00
CA THR A 234 2.95 -15.92 -27.25
C THR A 234 4.30 -16.53 -26.87
N GLU A 235 4.30 -17.78 -26.41
CA GLU A 235 5.48 -18.48 -25.85
C GLU A 235 6.24 -17.63 -24.80
N THR A 236 5.50 -16.81 -24.04
CA THR A 236 6.07 -15.83 -23.11
C THR A 236 5.78 -16.23 -21.66
N TRP A 237 6.78 -16.09 -20.79
CA TRP A 237 6.60 -16.17 -19.35
C TRP A 237 6.15 -14.82 -18.79
N TRP A 238 5.04 -14.81 -18.06
CA TRP A 238 4.49 -13.65 -17.38
C TRP A 238 4.72 -13.74 -15.88
N VAL A 239 5.44 -12.75 -15.34
CA VAL A 239 5.63 -12.55 -13.90
C VAL A 239 4.71 -11.42 -13.46
N GLU A 240 3.74 -11.73 -12.61
CA GLU A 240 2.79 -10.76 -12.04
C GLU A 240 3.31 -10.27 -10.69
N LEU A 241 3.36 -8.96 -10.51
CA LEU A 241 3.70 -8.30 -9.25
C LEU A 241 2.45 -7.84 -8.51
N SER A 242 2.49 -7.93 -7.18
CA SER A 242 1.38 -7.52 -6.33
C SER A 242 1.14 -6.01 -6.41
N ALA A 243 -0.09 -5.63 -6.77
CA ALA A 243 -0.53 -4.25 -6.92
C ALA A 243 -0.47 -3.45 -5.60
N ASP A 244 -0.56 -4.13 -4.46
CA ASP A 244 -0.58 -3.48 -3.14
C ASP A 244 0.83 -3.15 -2.63
N THR A 245 1.84 -3.78 -3.22
CA THR A 245 3.23 -3.72 -2.72
C THR A 245 4.19 -3.06 -3.69
N ALA A 246 3.83 -2.92 -4.97
CA ALA A 246 4.73 -2.34 -5.94
C ALA A 246 4.89 -0.82 -5.79
N PHE A 247 6.14 -0.34 -5.81
CA PHE A 247 6.48 1.07 -5.64
C PHE A 247 7.77 1.47 -6.39
N LEU A 248 7.95 2.77 -6.61
CA LEU A 248 9.19 3.34 -7.15
C LEU A 248 10.23 3.46 -6.05
N TRP A 249 11.43 2.95 -6.28
CA TRP A 249 12.56 3.15 -5.38
C TRP A 249 13.04 4.61 -5.43
N THR A 250 13.42 5.21 -4.31
CA THR A 250 13.75 6.65 -4.28
C THR A 250 15.08 6.95 -3.63
N ASP A 251 15.60 6.04 -2.80
CA ASP A 251 16.85 6.25 -2.09
C ASP A 251 18.07 5.80 -2.87
N ILE A 252 19.10 6.63 -2.95
CA ILE A 252 20.38 6.22 -3.53
C ILE A 252 21.23 5.40 -2.55
N VAL A 253 21.16 5.71 -1.25
CA VAL A 253 22.03 5.07 -0.25
C VAL A 253 21.64 3.61 -0.06
N SER A 254 20.37 3.33 0.23
CA SER A 254 19.90 1.94 0.36
C SER A 254 19.93 1.19 -0.97
N TYR A 255 19.79 1.85 -2.12
CA TYR A 255 20.04 1.18 -3.41
C TYR A 255 21.50 0.76 -3.56
N GLY A 256 22.44 1.61 -3.16
CA GLY A 256 23.87 1.30 -3.18
C GLY A 256 24.25 0.12 -2.27
N HIS A 257 23.65 0.05 -1.08
CA HIS A 257 23.88 -1.06 -0.14
C HIS A 257 23.41 -2.43 -0.66
N LEU A 258 22.46 -2.45 -1.59
CA LEU A 258 22.03 -3.68 -2.23
C LEU A 258 23.06 -4.22 -3.24
N GLY A 259 24.12 -3.47 -3.53
CA GLY A 259 25.18 -3.89 -4.46
C GLY A 259 24.76 -3.81 -5.93
N PHE A 260 23.68 -3.11 -6.26
CA PHE A 260 23.16 -2.95 -7.62
C PHE A 260 23.88 -1.83 -8.45
N LEU A 261 25.08 -1.39 -8.05
CA LEU A 261 25.91 -0.34 -8.72
C LEU A 261 27.32 -0.88 -9.05
N PRO A 262 28.07 -0.47 -10.11
CA PRO A 262 27.80 0.46 -11.22
C PRO A 262 28.40 0.00 -12.59
N HIS A 263 28.21 -1.25 -13.03
CA HIS A 263 28.82 -1.74 -14.30
C HIS A 263 27.85 -2.43 -15.27
N ALA A 264 26.56 -2.53 -14.96
CA ALA A 264 25.69 -3.35 -15.78
C ALA A 264 24.95 -2.58 -16.90
N ILE A 265 24.48 -1.34 -16.69
CA ILE A 265 23.66 -0.65 -17.73
C ILE A 265 23.81 0.88 -17.74
N PHE A 266 23.96 1.56 -16.59
CA PHE A 266 24.03 3.03 -16.51
C PHE A 266 25.07 3.50 -15.48
N GLY A 267 25.58 4.74 -15.63
CA GLY A 267 26.54 5.35 -14.70
C GLY A 267 25.88 5.89 -13.43
N ASP A 268 26.67 6.14 -12.37
CA ASP A 268 26.19 6.61 -11.06
C ASP A 268 25.33 7.89 -11.16
N ASP A 269 25.73 8.83 -12.02
CA ASP A 269 25.00 10.09 -12.25
C ASP A 269 23.59 9.87 -12.82
N GLU A 270 23.43 8.85 -13.67
CA GLU A 270 22.17 8.52 -14.29
C GLU A 270 21.21 7.84 -13.31
N ILE A 271 21.74 6.97 -12.45
CA ILE A 271 20.97 6.35 -11.37
C ILE A 271 20.52 7.41 -10.36
N ALA A 272 21.40 8.34 -10.00
CA ALA A 272 21.03 9.49 -9.17
C ALA A 272 19.92 10.34 -9.82
N ALA A 273 20.00 10.60 -11.13
CA ALA A 273 18.97 11.32 -11.86
C ALA A 273 17.61 10.59 -11.87
N VAL A 274 17.62 9.26 -12.07
CA VAL A 274 16.42 8.42 -12.02
C VAL A 274 15.78 8.49 -10.63
N LEU A 275 16.56 8.28 -9.57
CA LEU A 275 16.08 8.28 -8.19
C LEU A 275 15.57 9.65 -7.74
N ASN A 276 16.26 10.74 -8.10
CA ASN A 276 15.82 12.11 -7.81
C ASN A 276 14.46 12.43 -8.44
N ARG A 277 14.27 12.05 -9.71
CA ARG A 277 12.97 12.20 -10.40
C ARG A 277 11.87 11.38 -9.73
N GLN A 278 12.18 10.15 -9.30
CA GLN A 278 11.23 9.29 -8.60
C GLN A 278 10.88 9.84 -7.21
N SER A 279 11.86 10.38 -6.48
CA SER A 279 11.66 11.05 -5.18
C SER A 279 10.77 12.28 -5.33
N ALA A 280 11.01 13.11 -6.35
CA ALA A 280 10.18 14.28 -6.65
C ALA A 280 8.73 13.87 -6.99
N ALA A 281 8.53 12.83 -7.79
CA ALA A 281 7.20 12.28 -8.10
C ALA A 281 6.50 11.68 -6.87
N ALA A 282 7.26 11.11 -5.93
CA ALA A 282 6.75 10.65 -4.65
C ALA A 282 6.36 11.80 -3.70
N GLY A 283 6.83 13.02 -3.95
CA GLY A 283 6.63 14.18 -3.08
C GLY A 283 7.58 14.19 -1.88
N ILE A 284 8.72 13.52 -1.98
CA ILE A 284 9.73 13.43 -0.92
C ILE A 284 10.78 14.51 -1.16
N ASP A 285 10.79 15.51 -0.28
CA ASP A 285 11.78 16.57 -0.28
C ASP A 285 13.04 16.11 0.47
N VAL A 286 14.09 15.82 -0.28
CA VAL A 286 15.36 15.30 0.24
C VAL A 286 16.15 16.40 0.98
N ASP A 287 15.94 17.67 0.63
CA ASP A 287 16.69 18.81 1.20
C ASP A 287 16.16 19.24 2.60
N SER A 288 14.93 18.87 2.94
CA SER A 288 14.33 19.20 4.25
C SER A 288 14.91 18.39 5.42
N LEU A 289 15.76 17.40 5.17
CA LEU A 289 16.27 16.45 6.16
C LEU A 289 17.62 16.82 6.77
N ALA A 290 18.31 17.85 6.26
CA ALA A 290 19.56 18.32 6.86
C ALA A 290 19.35 18.99 8.24
N ASP A 291 18.11 19.27 8.64
CA ASP A 291 17.80 19.86 9.94
C ASP A 291 16.41 19.41 10.48
N PRO A 292 16.29 18.20 11.04
CA PRO A 292 15.05 17.72 11.67
C PRO A 292 14.66 18.54 12.93
N GLY A 293 15.47 19.52 13.33
CA GLY A 293 15.20 20.46 14.41
C GLY A 293 14.47 21.75 13.99
N ARG A 294 14.24 21.98 12.69
CA ARG A 294 13.67 23.23 12.18
C ARG A 294 12.17 23.19 11.87
N ALA A 295 11.46 22.18 12.38
CA ALA A 295 10.02 22.20 12.37
C ALA A 295 9.50 23.20 13.43
N ASP A 296 9.01 24.34 12.94
CA ASP A 296 8.13 25.29 13.63
C ASP A 296 8.73 26.07 14.81
N ASP A 297 9.76 26.87 14.55
CA ASP A 297 9.98 28.08 15.35
C ASP A 297 9.17 29.20 14.71
N GLY A 298 7.97 29.42 15.25
CA GLY A 298 6.93 30.28 14.70
C GLY A 298 7.49 31.59 14.14
N SER A 299 7.36 31.75 12.82
CA SER A 299 7.76 32.95 12.11
C SER A 299 7.14 34.20 12.79
N PRO A 300 7.93 35.24 13.13
CA PRO A 300 7.44 36.43 13.85
C PRO A 300 6.45 37.28 13.04
N GLU A 301 6.25 36.99 11.75
CA GLU A 301 5.47 37.86 10.85
C GLU A 301 3.94 37.80 11.07
N ALA A 302 3.42 36.81 11.80
CA ALA A 302 1.98 36.74 12.09
C ALA A 302 1.54 37.55 13.33
N ARG A 303 2.47 38.02 14.17
CA ARG A 303 2.12 38.82 15.38
C ARG A 303 2.02 40.32 15.16
N SER A 304 2.37 40.84 13.98
CA SER A 304 2.36 42.28 13.73
C SER A 304 1.03 42.85 13.21
N LYS A 305 -0.05 42.05 13.11
CA LYS A 305 -1.36 42.51 12.62
C LYS A 305 -2.52 42.45 13.62
N LEU A 306 -2.27 42.06 14.87
CA LEU A 306 -3.29 42.07 15.95
C LEU A 306 -3.08 43.14 17.03
N GLY A 307 -2.09 44.02 16.88
CA GLY A 307 -1.82 45.14 17.79
C GLY A 307 -2.18 46.54 17.26
N ALA A 308 -2.79 46.65 16.07
CA ALA A 308 -3.01 47.93 15.39
C ALA A 308 -4.49 48.35 15.26
N LEU A 309 -5.38 47.84 16.11
CA LEU A 309 -6.79 48.22 16.14
C LEU A 309 -7.27 48.76 17.52
N ASP A 310 -6.35 49.18 18.39
CA ASP A 310 -6.70 49.74 19.71
C ASP A 310 -6.04 51.10 20.01
N ARG A 311 -5.84 51.92 18.97
CA ARG A 311 -5.46 53.34 19.10
C ARG A 311 -6.19 54.21 18.08
N GLU A 312 -7.50 54.17 18.10
CA GLU A 312 -8.31 55.21 17.46
C GLU A 312 -9.64 55.40 18.22
N SER A 313 -9.52 55.66 19.53
CA SER A 313 -10.62 56.16 20.38
C SER A 313 -10.03 56.84 21.61
N ALA A 314 -9.20 57.86 21.39
CA ALA A 314 -8.91 58.91 22.37
C ALA A 314 -8.08 60.01 21.71
N ARG A 315 -8.75 60.92 21.00
CA ARG A 315 -8.44 62.37 20.95
C ARG A 315 -9.54 63.11 20.21
#